data_AF-A0A7K3EPA6-F1
#
_entry.id   AF-A0A7K3EPA6-F1
#
_cell.length_a   1.000
_cell.length_b   1.000
_cell.length_c   1.000
_cell.angle_alpha   90.00
_cell.angle_beta   90.00
_cell.angle_gamma   90.00
#
_symmetry.space_group_name_H-M   'P 1'
#
loop_
_entity.id
_entity.type
_entity.pdbx_description
1 polymer ?
#
loop_
_entity_poly.entity_id
_entity_poly.type
_entity_poly.pdbx_seq_one_letter_code
_entity_poly.pdbx_strand_id
1 'polypeptide(L)'
;MLRSVEITAELTGPRQDAGSHHLHWQKRLELSLDCFICRRTRRTTSFQHGQEHALCSADDEHPMHPTAARVAAFDVTDERERTTLRTVVDYWWAPFQDAKRDQAATALSLTPWVRLHLGYYCPEARQPGTFSIQTNMVRPVRHTCGQCDHLLPSSKEAPAIRLLT
;
A
#
# COMPACT_ATOMS: atom_id res chain seq x y z
N MET A 1 5.11 -0.24 21.96
CA MET A 1 4.85 -1.66 21.67
C MET A 1 5.05 -1.89 20.19
N LEU A 2 5.91 -2.84 19.80
CA LEU A 2 6.04 -3.26 18.40
C LEU A 2 4.79 -4.05 18.00
N ARG A 3 4.28 -3.80 16.80
CA ARG A 3 3.14 -4.51 16.20
C ARG A 3 3.44 -4.79 14.75
N SER A 4 2.81 -5.83 14.21
CA SER A 4 2.99 -6.22 12.82
C SER A 4 1.64 -6.44 12.14
N VAL A 5 1.55 -6.07 10.87
CA VAL A 5 0.38 -6.32 10.02
C VAL A 5 0.82 -6.98 8.73
N GLU A 6 0.09 -8.00 8.33
CA GLU A 6 0.20 -8.59 7.01
C GLU A 6 -0.85 -7.98 6.10
N ILE A 7 -0.43 -7.62 4.90
CA ILE A 7 -1.28 -7.10 3.83
C ILE A 7 -1.11 -8.03 2.64
N THR A 8 -2.22 -8.52 2.10
CA THR A 8 -2.24 -9.35 0.89
C THR A 8 -3.11 -8.74 -0.19
N ALA A 9 -2.73 -8.93 -1.45
CA ALA A 9 -3.53 -8.51 -2.59
C ALA A 9 -3.30 -9.41 -3.80
N GLU A 10 -4.32 -9.53 -4.65
CA GLU A 10 -4.27 -10.28 -5.91
C GLU A 10 -4.72 -9.40 -7.07
N LEU A 11 -4.04 -9.55 -8.20
CA LEU A 11 -4.48 -9.05 -9.50
C LEU A 11 -4.61 -10.22 -10.48
N THR A 12 -5.71 -10.23 -11.23
CA THR A 12 -6.01 -11.24 -12.25
C THR A 12 -5.99 -10.61 -13.66
N GLY A 13 -5.30 -11.24 -14.60
CA GLY A 13 -5.24 -10.85 -16.00
C GLY A 13 -4.06 -11.51 -16.75
N PRO A 14 -4.10 -11.57 -18.08
CA PRO A 14 -3.01 -12.14 -18.88
C PRO A 14 -1.73 -11.30 -18.72
N ARG A 15 -0.64 -11.93 -18.26
CA ARG A 15 0.64 -11.26 -17.96
C ARG A 15 1.83 -11.66 -18.84
N GLN A 16 1.71 -12.70 -19.65
CA GLN A 16 2.87 -13.35 -20.28
C GLN A 16 2.60 -13.83 -21.71
N ASP A 17 2.01 -12.97 -22.54
CA ASP A 17 2.17 -13.05 -23.99
C ASP A 17 3.12 -11.93 -24.45
N ALA A 18 3.72 -12.09 -25.64
CA ALA A 18 4.70 -11.15 -26.21
C ALA A 18 4.15 -9.72 -26.47
N GLY A 19 2.87 -9.47 -26.13
CA GLY A 19 2.19 -8.17 -26.20
C GLY A 19 1.62 -7.67 -24.87
N SER A 20 1.88 -8.35 -23.75
CA SER A 20 1.34 -7.95 -22.44
C SER A 20 2.15 -6.83 -21.78
N HIS A 21 1.47 -6.04 -20.95
CA HIS A 21 2.09 -5.01 -20.13
C HIS A 21 2.93 -5.69 -19.02
N HIS A 22 4.22 -5.38 -18.94
CA HIS A 22 5.12 -5.96 -17.93
C HIS A 22 4.82 -5.39 -16.54
N LEU A 23 3.81 -5.95 -15.88
CA LEU A 23 3.34 -5.52 -14.57
C LEU A 23 4.33 -5.92 -13.47
N HIS A 24 4.51 -5.06 -12.48
CA HIS A 24 5.25 -5.35 -11.26
C HIS A 24 4.70 -4.56 -10.08
N TRP A 25 4.75 -5.14 -8.88
CA TRP A 25 4.48 -4.42 -7.65
C TRP A 25 5.61 -3.43 -7.38
N GLN A 26 5.26 -2.16 -7.17
CA GLN A 26 6.23 -1.20 -6.68
C GLN A 26 6.47 -1.54 -5.21
N LYS A 27 7.75 -1.55 -4.83
CA LYS A 27 8.25 -1.82 -3.48
C LYS A 27 7.88 -0.70 -2.47
N ARG A 28 6.66 -0.16 -2.58
CA ARG A 28 6.09 0.97 -1.85
C ARG A 28 4.62 0.70 -1.52
N LEU A 29 4.19 1.10 -0.34
CA LEU A 29 2.79 1.11 0.07
C LEU A 29 2.48 2.32 0.95
N GLU A 30 1.20 2.66 1.07
CA GLU A 30 0.70 3.64 2.02
C GLU A 30 -0.30 2.95 2.95
N LEU A 31 -0.23 3.25 4.24
CA LEU A 31 -1.06 2.66 5.28
C LEU A 31 -1.53 3.77 6.23
N SER A 32 -2.80 3.75 6.61
CA SER A 32 -3.32 4.65 7.64
C SER A 32 -2.91 4.16 9.02
N LEU A 33 -2.07 4.93 9.71
CA LEU A 33 -1.57 4.66 11.05
C LEU A 33 -1.77 5.86 11.98
N ASP A 34 -1.98 5.58 13.25
CA ASP A 34 -1.85 6.59 14.30
C ASP A 34 -0.37 6.89 14.53
N CYS A 35 -0.02 8.18 14.58
CA CYS A 35 1.35 8.62 14.75
C CYS A 35 1.54 9.31 16.11
N PHE A 36 2.22 8.62 17.03
CA PHE A 36 2.48 9.16 18.37
C PHE A 36 3.50 10.31 18.37
N ILE A 37 4.31 10.45 17.31
CA ILE A 37 5.33 11.50 17.18
C ILE A 37 4.66 12.88 17.01
N CYS A 38 3.75 13.02 16.04
CA CYS A 38 2.95 14.24 15.87
C CYS A 38 1.65 14.22 16.68
N ARG A 39 1.38 13.13 17.42
CA ARG A 39 0.16 12.90 18.20
C ARG A 39 -1.11 13.10 17.39
N ARG A 40 -1.14 12.56 16.17
CA ARG A 40 -2.31 12.61 15.27
C ARG A 40 -2.75 11.20 14.86
N THR A 41 -4.06 10.99 14.84
CA THR A 41 -4.69 9.73 14.43
C THR A 41 -4.91 9.67 12.92
N ARG A 42 -5.02 8.45 12.36
CA ARG A 42 -5.37 8.17 10.96
C ARG A 42 -4.50 8.92 9.94
N ARG A 43 -3.18 8.94 10.16
CA ARG A 43 -2.21 9.54 9.25
C ARG A 43 -1.86 8.60 8.12
N THR A 44 -1.77 9.13 6.91
CA THR A 44 -1.18 8.38 5.80
C THR A 44 0.31 8.22 6.08
N THR A 45 0.75 6.98 6.22
CA THR A 45 2.16 6.65 6.40
C THR A 45 2.65 5.97 5.13
N SER A 46 3.69 6.54 4.53
CA SER A 46 4.30 6.06 3.29
C SER A 46 5.52 5.20 3.59
N PHE A 47 5.53 4.00 3.01
CA PHE A 47 6.55 2.98 3.23
C PHE A 47 7.31 2.70 1.94
N GLN A 48 8.62 2.53 2.04
CA GLN A 48 9.47 2.03 0.96
C GLN A 48 10.20 0.79 1.48
N HIS A 49 10.07 -0.34 0.79
CA HIS A 49 10.76 -1.56 1.18
C HIS A 49 12.28 -1.38 1.08
N GLY A 50 12.99 -1.84 2.11
CA GLY A 50 14.42 -1.61 2.31
C GLY A 50 14.76 -0.37 3.15
N GLN A 51 13.79 0.50 3.46
CA GLN A 51 13.99 1.60 4.41
C GLN A 51 13.74 1.14 5.84
N GLU A 52 14.53 1.69 6.78
CA GLU A 52 14.41 1.38 8.21
C GLU A 52 13.26 2.14 8.90
N HIS A 53 12.75 3.18 8.24
CA HIS A 53 11.65 4.02 8.72
C HIS A 53 10.65 4.29 7.59
N ALA A 54 9.44 4.70 7.99
CA ALA A 54 8.40 5.16 7.11
C ALA A 54 8.19 6.66 7.33
N LEU A 55 7.46 7.31 6.42
CA LEU A 55 7.19 8.75 6.51
C LEU A 55 5.72 8.98 6.86
N CYS A 56 5.47 9.66 7.97
CA CYS A 56 4.13 10.16 8.29
C CYS A 56 3.82 11.38 7.43
N SER A 57 2.62 11.45 6.85
CA SER A 57 2.18 12.59 6.06
C SER A 57 2.19 13.88 6.87
N ALA A 58 2.50 14.99 6.22
CA ALA A 58 2.43 16.34 6.80
C ALA A 58 0.98 16.79 7.04
N ASP A 59 0.75 17.65 8.02
CA ASP A 59 -0.38 18.59 8.02
C ASP A 59 0.12 20.03 8.20
N ASP A 60 -0.80 20.98 8.27
CA ASP A 60 -0.48 22.41 8.35
C ASP A 60 0.38 22.75 9.58
N GLU A 61 0.34 21.93 10.63
CA GLU A 61 1.08 22.14 11.88
C GLU A 61 2.36 21.29 11.96
N HIS A 62 2.40 20.14 11.28
CA HIS A 62 3.52 19.20 11.35
C HIS A 62 4.02 18.85 9.95
N PRO A 63 5.28 19.21 9.61
CA PRO A 63 5.86 18.78 8.35
C PRO A 63 6.00 17.25 8.29
N MET A 64 6.19 16.72 7.08
CA MET A 64 6.45 15.30 6.88
C MET A 64 7.67 14.88 7.69
N HIS A 65 7.56 13.79 8.42
CA HIS A 65 8.59 13.35 9.35
C HIS A 65 8.69 11.81 9.39
N PRO A 66 9.86 11.26 9.78
CA PRO A 66 10.02 9.82 9.95
C PRO A 66 9.16 9.30 11.09
N THR A 67 8.75 8.04 10.98
CA THR A 67 8.08 7.27 12.04
C THR A 67 8.72 5.90 12.17
N ALA A 68 8.65 5.34 13.39
CA ALA A 68 9.20 4.02 13.72
C ALA A 68 8.33 2.90 13.15
N ALA A 69 8.30 2.79 11.82
CA ALA A 69 7.59 1.77 11.08
C ALA A 69 8.37 1.40 9.81
N ARG A 70 8.28 0.16 9.34
CA ARG A 70 9.02 -0.31 8.16
C ARG A 70 8.33 -1.49 7.50
N VAL A 71 8.72 -1.80 6.26
CA VAL A 71 8.35 -3.06 5.61
C VAL A 71 9.32 -4.14 6.08
N ALA A 72 8.82 -5.13 6.81
CA ALA A 72 9.60 -6.24 7.35
C ALA A 72 9.77 -7.39 6.33
N ALA A 73 8.78 -7.59 5.47
CA ALA A 73 8.84 -8.55 4.37
C ALA A 73 8.00 -8.08 3.18
N PHE A 74 8.44 -8.39 1.97
CA PHE A 74 7.74 -8.06 0.73
C PHE A 74 7.94 -9.21 -0.26
N ASP A 75 6.91 -10.02 -0.44
CA ASP A 75 6.93 -11.25 -1.21
C ASP A 75 5.93 -11.19 -2.37
N VAL A 76 6.38 -11.53 -3.57
CA VAL A 76 5.59 -11.49 -4.80
C VAL A 76 5.62 -12.85 -5.45
N THR A 77 4.43 -13.38 -5.72
CA THR A 77 4.26 -14.63 -6.47
C THR A 77 3.58 -14.30 -7.80
N ASP A 78 4.26 -14.64 -8.89
CA ASP A 78 3.77 -14.44 -10.24
C ASP A 78 3.41 -15.78 -10.87
N GLU A 79 2.19 -15.86 -11.40
CA GLU A 79 1.67 -16.99 -12.16
C GLU A 79 1.18 -16.50 -13.53
N ARG A 80 0.73 -17.43 -14.39
CA ARG A 80 0.34 -17.13 -15.78
C ARG A 80 -0.79 -16.10 -15.88
N GLU A 81 -1.78 -16.17 -15.00
CA GLU A 81 -3.01 -15.35 -15.06
C GLU A 81 -3.22 -14.49 -13.82
N ARG A 82 -2.32 -14.58 -12.82
CA ARG A 82 -2.43 -13.80 -11.59
C ARG A 82 -1.08 -13.42 -11.02
N THR A 83 -1.08 -12.37 -10.23
CA THR A 83 0.03 -11.98 -9.36
C THR A 83 -0.49 -11.66 -7.99
N THR A 84 0.20 -12.17 -6.98
CA THR A 84 -0.15 -11.95 -5.57
C THR A 84 0.98 -11.25 -4.86
N LEU A 85 0.63 -10.28 -4.02
CA LEU A 85 1.53 -9.64 -3.07
C LEU A 85 1.19 -10.12 -1.67
N ARG A 86 2.24 -10.41 -0.89
CA ARG A 86 2.18 -10.53 0.57
C ARG A 86 3.26 -9.66 1.17
N THR A 87 2.87 -8.65 1.94
CA THR A 87 3.80 -7.73 2.60
C THR A 87 3.51 -7.65 4.09
N VAL A 88 4.56 -7.58 4.90
CA VAL A 88 4.47 -7.41 6.35
C VAL A 88 5.03 -6.05 6.72
N VAL A 89 4.26 -5.28 7.48
CA VAL A 89 4.65 -3.97 8.00
C VAL A 89 4.78 -4.07 9.51
N ASP A 90 5.95 -3.66 10.01
CA ASP A 90 6.20 -3.47 11.43
C ASP A 90 6.00 -2.00 11.78
N TYR A 91 5.39 -1.72 12.92
CA TYR A 91 5.28 -0.36 13.43
C TYR A 91 5.27 -0.32 14.96
N TRP A 92 5.88 0.74 15.50
CA TRP A 92 5.85 1.03 16.92
C TRP A 92 4.65 1.89 17.26
N TRP A 93 3.90 1.48 18.29
CA TRP A 93 2.74 2.21 18.77
C TRP A 93 2.79 2.43 20.28
N ALA A 94 2.30 3.60 20.71
CA ALA A 94 2.08 3.97 22.10
C ALA A 94 0.75 4.76 22.20
N PRO A 95 0.04 4.68 23.34
CA PRO A 95 -1.17 5.46 23.54
C PRO A 95 -0.87 6.96 23.61
N PHE A 96 -1.73 7.78 23.02
CA PHE A 96 -1.67 9.25 23.07
C PHE A 96 -3.06 9.85 22.86
N GLN A 97 -3.23 11.13 23.19
CA GLN A 97 -4.42 11.92 22.87
C GLN A 97 -4.19 12.70 21.56
N ASP A 98 -5.11 12.61 20.60
CA ASP A 98 -5.02 13.36 19.33
C ASP A 98 -5.04 14.86 19.59
N ALA A 99 -3.95 15.55 19.25
CA ALA A 99 -3.76 16.95 19.57
C ALA A 99 -4.78 17.90 18.92
N LYS A 100 -5.43 17.50 17.82
CA LYS A 100 -6.41 18.32 17.09
C LYS A 100 -7.85 17.92 17.34
N ARG A 101 -8.11 16.62 17.56
CA ARG A 101 -9.47 16.08 17.66
C ARG A 101 -9.89 15.72 19.08
N ASP A 102 -8.97 15.78 20.04
CA ASP A 102 -9.19 15.37 21.42
C ASP A 102 -9.79 13.95 21.53
N GLN A 103 -9.20 13.02 20.77
CA GLN A 103 -9.60 11.61 20.74
C GLN A 103 -8.45 10.71 21.19
N ALA A 104 -8.74 9.72 22.01
CA ALA A 104 -7.75 8.73 22.42
C ALA A 104 -7.32 7.88 21.20
N ALA A 105 -6.03 7.86 20.91
CA ALA A 105 -5.47 7.00 19.88
C ALA A 105 -5.66 5.54 20.28
N THR A 106 -6.01 4.71 19.30
CA THR A 106 -6.24 3.28 19.52
C THR A 106 -5.30 2.52 18.61
N ALA A 107 -4.55 1.58 19.17
CA ALA A 107 -3.72 0.73 18.36
C ALA A 107 -4.58 0.00 17.34
N LEU A 108 -4.07 -0.16 16.13
CA LEU A 108 -4.78 -0.74 14.99
C LEU A 108 -5.57 -2.00 15.42
N SER A 109 -6.90 -1.85 15.43
CA SER A 109 -7.88 -2.84 15.89
C SER A 109 -8.94 -3.13 14.82
N LEU A 110 -8.95 -2.35 13.74
CA LEU A 110 -9.80 -2.44 12.56
C LEU A 110 -8.93 -2.60 11.32
N THR A 111 -9.56 -2.98 10.20
CA THR A 111 -8.93 -3.02 8.86
C THR A 111 -8.59 -1.58 8.41
N PRO A 112 -7.32 -1.16 8.45
CA PRO A 112 -6.95 0.20 8.11
C PRO A 112 -7.07 0.45 6.60
N TRP A 113 -7.00 1.72 6.21
CA TRP A 113 -6.84 2.05 4.81
C TRP A 113 -5.43 1.69 4.31
N VAL A 114 -5.35 1.03 3.17
CA VAL A 114 -4.09 0.68 2.49
C VAL A 114 -4.18 1.06 1.02
N ARG A 115 -3.06 1.57 0.48
CA ARG A 115 -2.80 1.70 -0.95
C ARG A 115 -1.53 0.97 -1.33
N LEU A 116 -1.62 0.16 -2.38
CA LEU A 116 -0.52 -0.60 -2.97
C LEU A 116 -0.22 -0.03 -4.36
N HIS A 117 1.05 0.19 -4.66
CA HIS A 117 1.49 0.79 -5.91
C HIS A 117 1.97 -0.26 -6.90
N LEU A 118 1.63 -0.06 -8.17
CA LEU A 118 2.01 -0.94 -9.27
C LEU A 118 2.63 -0.13 -10.41
N GLY A 119 3.61 -0.71 -11.06
CA GLY A 119 4.22 -0.21 -12.27
C GLY A 119 3.98 -1.19 -13.41
N TYR A 120 3.96 -0.67 -14.64
CA TYR A 120 3.93 -1.48 -15.83
C TYR A 120 4.80 -0.84 -16.92
N TYR A 121 5.24 -1.65 -17.89
CA TYR A 121 5.84 -1.16 -19.12
C TYR A 121 4.88 -1.43 -20.29
N CYS A 122 4.55 -0.38 -21.05
CA CYS A 122 3.69 -0.50 -22.23
C CYS A 122 4.52 -0.91 -23.45
N PRO A 123 4.21 -2.06 -24.10
CA PRO A 123 4.97 -2.51 -25.26
C PRO A 123 4.73 -1.65 -26.51
N GLU A 124 3.53 -1.07 -26.67
CA GLU A 124 3.18 -0.22 -27.82
C GLU A 124 3.89 1.14 -27.76
N ALA A 125 3.69 1.87 -26.65
CA ALA A 125 4.27 3.20 -26.48
C ALA A 125 5.74 3.19 -26.03
N ARG A 126 6.27 2.02 -25.60
CA ARG A 126 7.62 1.85 -25.03
C ARG A 126 7.88 2.78 -23.84
N GLN A 127 6.88 2.97 -23.01
CA GLN A 127 6.92 3.87 -21.86
C GLN A 127 6.45 3.17 -20.58
N PRO A 128 7.02 3.52 -19.43
CA PRO A 128 6.50 3.06 -18.15
C PRO A 128 5.19 3.78 -17.82
N GLY A 129 4.36 3.11 -17.04
CA GLY A 129 3.20 3.70 -16.39
C GLY A 129 3.00 3.15 -15.00
N THR A 130 2.13 3.79 -14.23
CA THR A 130 1.90 3.43 -12.82
C THR A 130 0.43 3.54 -12.49
N PHE A 131 -0.04 2.69 -11.60
CA PHE A 131 -1.36 2.80 -10.99
C PHE A 131 -1.31 2.28 -9.55
N SER A 132 -2.44 2.34 -8.85
CA SER A 132 -2.53 1.82 -7.48
C SER A 132 -3.88 1.18 -7.24
N ILE A 133 -3.90 0.24 -6.30
CA ILE A 133 -5.13 -0.34 -5.75
C ILE A 133 -5.20 -0.02 -4.27
N GLN A 134 -6.40 0.21 -3.76
CA GLN A 134 -6.60 0.60 -2.35
C GLN A 134 -7.88 -0.02 -1.78
N THR A 135 -7.97 -0.11 -0.46
CA THR A 135 -9.08 -0.80 0.23
C THR A 135 -10.45 -0.17 -0.02
N ASN A 136 -10.52 1.13 -0.33
CA ASN A 136 -11.76 1.89 -0.46
C ASN A 136 -12.19 2.17 -1.93
N MET A 137 -11.89 1.29 -2.88
CA MET A 137 -12.40 1.42 -4.26
C MET A 137 -13.57 0.47 -4.53
N VAL A 138 -14.47 0.86 -5.44
CA VAL A 138 -15.52 -0.03 -5.96
C VAL A 138 -14.87 -1.19 -6.73
N ARG A 139 -15.34 -2.41 -6.48
CA ARG A 139 -14.77 -3.65 -7.04
C ARG A 139 -15.71 -4.28 -8.08
N PRO A 140 -15.18 -4.95 -9.12
CA PRO A 140 -13.76 -5.09 -9.46
C PRO A 140 -13.15 -3.78 -9.98
N VAL A 141 -11.91 -3.49 -9.60
CA VAL A 141 -11.18 -2.35 -10.16
C VAL A 141 -10.53 -2.79 -11.47
N ARG A 142 -10.87 -2.08 -12.54
CA ARG A 142 -10.24 -2.22 -13.85
C ARG A 142 -9.38 -0.99 -14.10
N HIS A 143 -8.17 -1.21 -14.55
CA HIS A 143 -7.27 -0.16 -14.99
C HIS A 143 -7.00 -0.32 -16.48
N THR A 144 -6.77 0.79 -17.15
CA THR A 144 -6.29 0.82 -18.53
C THR A 144 -4.86 1.35 -18.54
N CYS A 145 -4.09 0.94 -19.53
CA CYS A 145 -2.82 1.56 -19.83
C CYS A 145 -3.07 2.99 -20.26
N GLY A 146 -2.49 3.97 -19.57
CA GLY A 146 -2.64 5.38 -19.93
C GLY A 146 -2.04 5.77 -21.29
N GLN A 147 -1.39 4.85 -22.01
CA GLN A 147 -0.73 5.12 -23.29
C GLN A 147 -1.37 4.44 -24.50
N CYS A 148 -1.97 3.25 -24.32
CA CYS A 148 -2.60 2.51 -25.41
C CYS A 148 -4.02 2.03 -25.08
N ASP A 149 -4.59 2.48 -23.95
CA ASP A 149 -5.94 2.18 -23.47
C ASP A 149 -6.29 0.69 -23.27
N HIS A 150 -5.36 -0.23 -23.51
CA HIS A 150 -5.55 -1.64 -23.25
C HIS A 150 -5.76 -1.92 -21.76
N LEU A 151 -6.57 -2.93 -21.46
CA LEU A 151 -6.85 -3.34 -20.09
C LEU A 151 -5.60 -3.89 -19.40
N LEU A 152 -5.32 -3.37 -18.21
CA LEU A 152 -4.36 -3.91 -17.27
C LEU A 152 -5.03 -4.95 -16.36
N PRO A 153 -4.25 -5.82 -15.69
CA PRO A 153 -4.79 -6.76 -14.72
C PRO A 153 -5.69 -6.10 -13.66
N SER A 154 -6.79 -6.76 -13.35
CA SER A 154 -7.86 -6.23 -12.49
C SER A 154 -7.74 -6.73 -11.05
N SER A 155 -8.19 -5.91 -10.10
CA SER A 155 -8.31 -6.27 -8.69
C SER A 155 -9.76 -6.62 -8.40
N LYS A 156 -10.05 -7.91 -8.18
CA LYS A 156 -11.41 -8.39 -7.86
C LYS A 156 -11.77 -8.15 -6.39
N GLU A 157 -10.81 -8.31 -5.50
CA GLU A 157 -10.97 -8.14 -4.06
C GLU A 157 -10.20 -6.92 -3.55
N ALA A 158 -10.61 -6.39 -2.40
CA ALA A 158 -9.82 -5.37 -1.71
C ALA A 158 -8.53 -5.99 -1.12
N PRO A 159 -7.43 -5.23 -0.95
CA PRO A 159 -6.30 -5.68 -0.15
C PRO A 159 -6.78 -6.16 1.22
N ALA A 160 -6.47 -7.41 1.56
CA ALA A 160 -6.81 -7.97 2.85
C ALA A 160 -5.73 -7.61 3.87
N ILE A 161 -6.15 -7.36 5.12
CA ILE A 161 -5.25 -6.92 6.18
C ILE A 161 -5.48 -7.79 7.40
N ARG A 162 -4.40 -8.36 7.91
CA ARG A 162 -4.40 -9.25 9.07
C ARG A 162 -3.42 -8.72 10.11
N LEU A 163 -3.92 -8.49 11.32
CA LEU A 163 -3.07 -8.20 12.47
C LEU A 163 -2.26 -9.45 12.82
N LEU A 164 -0.95 -9.31 12.99
CA LEU A 164 -0.09 -10.36 13.51
C LEU A 164 0.15 -10.05 14.99
N THR A 165 -0.34 -10.93 15.86
CA THR A 165 -0.24 -10.82 17.33
C THR A 165 1.16 -11.15 17.83
#